data_AF-A0A928JYX9-F1
#
_entry.id   AF-A0A928JYX9-F1
#
_cell.length_a   1.000
_cell.length_b   1.000
_cell.length_c   1.000
_cell.angle_alpha   90.00
_cell.angle_beta   90.00
_cell.angle_gamma   90.00
#
_symmetry.space_group_name_H-M   'P 1'
#
loop_
_entity.id
_entity.type
_entity.pdbx_description
1 polymer ?
#
loop_
_entity_poly.entity_id
_entity_poly.type
_entity_poly.pdbx_seq_one_letter_code
_entity_poly.pdbx_strand_id
1 'polypeptide(L)'
;MNDKDKNLKKLMYFFWLGCLFFFVGLFINIKVIPVFAVFAAGAIVTTLGSIIRARRNIEERMAQTAQTSKMPQQQNQTVSVKPPQAAEPEEEGEFDKLMSGQLIALYKKDNDEKYMKEYLRRLVRIGFDEKEAFNLFTNESMNMKHDSVLLLQQSDYLFKNYFDLQHKLLLYDNEYYIEHRSFCISEITKIWDEAEWHYHYSHEANMPDEVWGEIYKLTRYGGGELFINTCKSFAQSTGISLDKIQKYSAKEQDMLYKYKWYNEKGRHPYK
;
A
#
# COMPACT_ATOMS: atom_id res chain seq x y z
N MET A 1 -16.46 -15.51 33.87
CA MET A 1 -15.08 -15.58 33.33
C MET A 1 -15.19 -16.23 31.96
N ASN A 2 -14.82 -15.50 30.90
CA ASN A 2 -15.14 -15.85 29.51
C ASN A 2 -14.32 -17.08 29.06
N ASP A 3 -14.86 -17.94 28.20
CA ASP A 3 -14.16 -19.19 27.80
C ASP A 3 -12.82 -18.94 27.09
N LYS A 4 -12.67 -17.75 26.47
CA LYS A 4 -11.39 -17.27 25.93
C LYS A 4 -10.32 -17.07 27.02
N ASP A 5 -10.69 -16.59 28.21
CA ASP A 5 -9.76 -16.39 29.32
C ASP A 5 -9.31 -17.72 29.95
N LYS A 6 -10.18 -18.73 29.95
CA LYS A 6 -9.82 -20.08 30.40
C LYS A 6 -8.79 -20.73 29.45
N ASN A 7 -8.95 -20.55 28.15
CA ASN A 7 -8.02 -21.09 27.16
C ASN A 7 -6.68 -20.37 27.16
N LEU A 8 -6.67 -19.04 27.35
CA LEU A 8 -5.43 -18.27 27.49
C LEU A 8 -4.66 -18.65 28.76
N LYS A 9 -5.36 -18.82 29.89
CA LYS A 9 -4.74 -19.29 31.14
C LYS A 9 -4.19 -20.71 31.02
N LYS A 10 -4.88 -21.62 30.33
CA LYS A 10 -4.36 -22.97 30.04
C LYS A 10 -3.11 -22.91 29.16
N LEU A 11 -3.11 -22.09 28.11
CA LEU A 11 -1.96 -21.94 27.22
C LEU A 11 -0.74 -21.39 27.95
N MET A 12 -0.92 -20.35 28.77
CA MET A 12 0.15 -19.80 29.60
C MET A 12 0.65 -20.83 30.63
N TYR A 13 -0.24 -21.61 31.24
CA TYR A 13 0.15 -22.67 32.17
C TYR A 13 1.05 -23.72 31.50
N PHE A 14 0.69 -24.20 30.31
CA PHE A 14 1.52 -25.17 29.58
C PHE A 14 2.85 -24.57 29.09
N PHE A 15 2.87 -23.29 28.73
CA PHE A 15 4.09 -22.58 28.36
C PHE A 15 5.06 -22.49 29.55
N TRP A 16 4.57 -22.03 30.71
CA TRP A 16 5.39 -21.94 31.92
C TRP A 16 5.84 -23.31 32.44
N LEU A 17 5.00 -24.34 32.31
CA LEU A 17 5.37 -25.71 32.65
C LEU A 17 6.49 -26.23 31.73
N GLY A 18 6.42 -25.93 30.43
CA GLY A 18 7.47 -26.26 29.46
C GLY A 18 8.80 -25.56 29.74
N CYS A 19 8.76 -24.27 30.08
CA CYS A 19 9.97 -23.53 30.50
C CYS A 19 10.58 -24.10 31.78
N LEU A 20 9.75 -24.44 32.78
CA LEU A 20 10.23 -25.04 34.04
C LEU A 20 10.97 -26.37 33.78
N PHE A 21 10.43 -27.24 32.93
CA PHE A 21 11.10 -28.50 32.58
C PHE A 21 12.39 -28.30 31.76
N PHE A 22 12.44 -27.28 30.90
CA PHE A 22 13.65 -26.93 30.15
C PHE A 22 14.77 -26.45 31.09
N PHE A 23 14.45 -25.58 32.06
CA PHE A 23 15.44 -25.11 33.03
C PHE A 23 15.86 -26.21 34.01
N VAL A 24 14.94 -27.07 34.48
CA VAL A 24 15.29 -28.23 35.32
C VAL A 24 16.15 -29.23 34.53
N GLY A 25 15.90 -29.42 33.24
CA GLY A 25 16.74 -30.24 32.35
C GLY A 25 18.13 -29.67 32.08
N LEU A 26 18.31 -28.35 32.18
CA LEU A 26 19.62 -27.68 32.06
C LEU A 26 20.49 -27.85 33.31
N PHE A 27 19.88 -27.99 34.50
CA PHE A 27 20.59 -28.18 35.77
C PHE A 27 20.88 -29.64 36.12
N ILE A 28 20.13 -30.57 35.54
CA ILE A 28 20.32 -32.00 35.74
C ILE A 28 21.05 -32.55 34.51
N ASN A 29 22.37 -32.69 34.63
CA ASN A 29 23.27 -33.21 33.58
C ASN A 29 23.00 -34.71 33.32
N ILE A 30 21.82 -35.03 32.77
CA ILE A 30 21.37 -36.38 32.46
C ILE A 30 21.03 -36.45 30.98
N LYS A 31 21.64 -37.45 30.35
CA LYS A 31 21.46 -37.92 28.97
C LYS A 31 20.00 -38.32 28.68
N VAL A 32 19.07 -37.36 28.59
CA VAL A 32 17.69 -37.56 28.12
C VAL A 32 17.43 -36.72 26.88
N ILE A 33 18.38 -36.71 25.95
CA ILE A 33 18.24 -36.03 24.65
C ILE A 33 17.40 -36.83 23.61
N PRO A 34 17.28 -38.18 23.63
CA PRO A 34 16.59 -38.86 22.53
C PRO A 34 15.05 -38.83 22.62
N VAL A 35 14.47 -38.69 23.81
CA VAL A 35 13.00 -38.82 23.96
C VAL A 35 12.27 -37.52 23.58
N PHE A 36 12.86 -36.35 23.85
CA PHE A 36 12.24 -35.05 23.54
C PHE A 36 12.28 -34.69 22.04
N ALA A 37 13.27 -35.19 21.28
CA ALA A 37 13.34 -35.00 19.84
C ALA A 37 12.18 -35.67 19.08
N VAL A 38 11.67 -36.80 19.59
CA VAL A 38 10.55 -37.53 18.98
C VAL A 38 9.22 -36.81 19.21
N PHE A 39 9.01 -36.17 20.37
CA PHE A 39 7.80 -35.37 20.62
C PHE A 39 7.79 -34.04 19.85
N ALA A 40 8.95 -33.39 19.70
CA ALA A 40 9.08 -32.18 18.87
C ALA A 40 8.80 -32.47 17.39
N ALA A 41 9.27 -33.61 16.86
CA ALA A 41 9.00 -34.02 15.48
C ALA A 41 7.50 -34.31 15.24
N GLY A 42 6.80 -34.92 16.19
CA GLY A 42 5.35 -35.17 16.09
C GLY A 42 4.49 -33.90 16.05
N ALA A 43 4.87 -32.88 16.83
CA ALA A 43 4.20 -31.57 16.84
C ALA A 43 4.46 -30.78 15.54
N ILE A 44 5.68 -30.88 14.98
CA ILE A 44 6.03 -30.24 13.71
C ILE A 44 5.26 -30.89 12.55
N VAL A 45 5.14 -32.22 12.50
CA VAL A 45 4.40 -32.93 11.45
C VAL A 45 2.89 -32.66 11.51
N THR A 46 2.31 -32.54 12.70
CA THR A 46 0.88 -32.19 12.85
C THR A 46 0.61 -30.71 12.50
N THR A 47 1.54 -29.81 12.79
CA THR A 47 1.43 -28.40 12.42
C THR A 47 1.60 -28.20 10.90
N LEU A 48 2.58 -28.87 10.27
CA LEU A 48 2.73 -28.89 8.81
C LEU A 48 1.52 -29.52 8.10
N GLY A 49 0.98 -30.62 8.63
CA GLY A 49 -0.25 -31.23 8.10
C GLY A 49 -1.45 -30.28 8.17
N SER A 50 -1.55 -29.47 9.24
CA SER A 50 -2.60 -28.46 9.41
C SER A 50 -2.41 -27.27 8.46
N ILE A 51 -1.16 -26.85 8.22
CA ILE A 51 -0.81 -25.78 7.27
C ILE A 51 -1.08 -26.23 5.83
N ILE A 52 -0.73 -27.46 5.46
CA ILE A 52 -1.01 -28.03 4.13
C ILE A 52 -2.52 -28.16 3.91
N ARG A 53 -3.28 -28.57 4.94
CA ARG A 53 -4.74 -28.67 4.85
C ARG A 53 -5.42 -27.30 4.80
N ALA A 54 -4.87 -26.29 5.48
CA ALA A 54 -5.32 -24.90 5.39
C ALA A 54 -5.03 -24.30 4.00
N ARG A 55 -3.84 -24.57 3.44
CA ARG A 55 -3.47 -24.12 2.08
C ARG A 55 -4.35 -24.74 1.00
N ARG A 56 -4.66 -26.03 1.14
CA ARG A 56 -5.58 -26.75 0.23
C ARG A 56 -7.03 -26.25 0.35
N ASN A 57 -7.51 -25.93 1.56
CA ASN A 57 -8.82 -25.28 1.74
C ASN A 57 -8.87 -23.86 1.17
N ILE A 58 -7.74 -23.14 1.18
CA ILE A 58 -7.61 -21.82 0.56
C ILE A 58 -7.59 -21.94 -0.96
N GLU A 59 -6.90 -22.93 -1.53
CA GLU A 59 -6.92 -23.21 -2.97
C GLU A 59 -8.30 -23.69 -3.46
N GLU A 60 -8.99 -24.54 -2.70
CA GLU A 60 -10.37 -24.94 -3.00
C GLU A 60 -11.36 -23.77 -2.89
N ARG A 61 -11.15 -22.84 -1.95
CA ARG A 61 -11.90 -21.58 -1.87
C ARG A 61 -11.56 -20.63 -3.02
N MET A 62 -10.31 -20.52 -3.44
CA MET A 62 -9.91 -19.72 -4.61
C MET A 62 -10.47 -20.32 -5.91
N ALA A 63 -10.52 -21.65 -6.03
CA ALA A 63 -11.15 -22.34 -7.17
C ALA A 63 -12.68 -22.18 -7.16
N GLN A 64 -13.32 -22.20 -5.99
CA GLN A 64 -14.74 -21.88 -5.84
C GLN A 64 -15.00 -20.38 -6.10
N THR A 65 -14.16 -19.45 -5.65
CA THR A 65 -14.29 -18.02 -5.98
C THR A 65 -14.06 -17.77 -7.47
N ALA A 66 -13.16 -18.51 -8.14
CA ALA A 66 -12.97 -18.46 -9.58
C ALA A 66 -14.15 -19.07 -10.37
N GLN A 67 -14.83 -20.10 -9.83
CA GLN A 67 -16.04 -20.68 -10.44
C GLN A 67 -17.32 -19.88 -10.14
N THR A 68 -17.41 -19.23 -8.99
CA THR A 68 -18.54 -18.36 -8.59
C THR A 68 -18.38 -16.93 -9.12
N SER A 69 -17.18 -16.57 -9.60
CA SER A 69 -16.90 -15.37 -10.41
C SER A 69 -17.09 -15.62 -11.92
N LYS A 70 -17.95 -16.56 -12.29
CA LYS A 70 -18.69 -16.41 -13.56
C LYS A 70 -19.65 -15.25 -13.34
N MET A 71 -19.23 -14.06 -13.77
CA MET A 71 -20.10 -12.90 -13.95
C MET A 71 -21.43 -13.37 -14.57
N PRO A 72 -22.60 -12.88 -14.12
CA PRO A 72 -23.75 -12.90 -14.99
C PRO A 72 -23.33 -12.16 -16.27
N GLN A 73 -23.38 -12.85 -17.41
CA GLN A 73 -23.37 -12.21 -18.72
C GLN A 73 -24.58 -11.29 -18.77
N GLN A 74 -24.43 -10.05 -18.29
CA GLN A 74 -25.27 -8.96 -18.76
C GLN A 74 -24.93 -8.81 -20.24
N GLN A 75 -25.93 -9.11 -21.07
CA GLN A 75 -25.90 -8.86 -22.50
C GLN A 75 -25.36 -7.45 -22.74
N ASN A 76 -24.24 -7.36 -23.44
CA ASN A 76 -23.73 -6.12 -24.01
C ASN A 76 -24.84 -5.51 -24.87
N GLN A 77 -25.54 -4.53 -24.32
CA GLN A 77 -26.01 -3.42 -25.13
C GLN A 77 -24.79 -2.52 -25.34
N THR A 78 -24.28 -2.53 -26.56
CA THR A 78 -23.20 -1.66 -27.03
C THR A 78 -23.69 -0.22 -27.03
N VAL A 79 -23.76 0.40 -25.86
CA VAL A 79 -23.79 1.86 -25.76
C VAL A 79 -22.34 2.27 -25.87
N SER A 80 -21.98 2.86 -27.02
CA SER A 80 -20.70 3.53 -27.21
C SER A 80 -20.64 4.72 -26.25
N VAL A 81 -20.21 4.48 -25.00
CA VAL A 81 -19.98 5.55 -24.03
C VAL A 81 -18.67 6.22 -24.44
N LYS A 82 -18.80 7.37 -25.10
CA LYS A 82 -17.67 8.24 -25.39
C LYS A 82 -17.08 8.69 -24.03
N PRO A 83 -15.74 8.68 -23.86
CA PRO A 83 -15.12 9.20 -22.65
C PRO A 83 -15.62 10.63 -22.37
N PRO A 84 -15.87 11.00 -21.10
CA PRO A 84 -16.14 12.38 -20.76
C PRO A 84 -14.96 13.24 -21.23
N GLN A 85 -15.27 14.29 -21.99
CA GLN A 85 -14.27 15.16 -22.59
C GLN A 85 -13.57 15.96 -21.48
N ALA A 86 -12.24 16.12 -21.59
CA ALA A 86 -11.50 16.95 -20.65
C ALA A 86 -12.07 18.37 -20.67
N ALA A 87 -12.33 18.95 -19.50
CA ALA A 87 -12.91 20.28 -19.40
C ALA A 87 -11.97 21.36 -19.97
N GLU A 88 -12.56 22.41 -20.55
CA GLU A 88 -11.86 23.68 -20.79
C GLU A 88 -11.37 24.26 -19.45
N PRO A 89 -10.29 25.09 -19.44
CA PRO A 89 -9.65 25.51 -18.19
C PRO A 89 -10.62 26.35 -17.34
N GLU A 90 -11.23 25.73 -16.34
CA GLU A 90 -11.83 26.43 -15.21
C GLU A 90 -10.73 26.91 -14.24
N GLU A 91 -11.02 28.02 -13.56
CA GLU A 91 -10.10 28.88 -12.78
C GLU A 91 -8.86 28.17 -12.22
N GLU A 92 -7.68 28.60 -12.69
CA GLU A 92 -6.36 28.24 -12.16
C GLU A 92 -6.30 28.59 -10.66
N GLY A 93 -6.62 27.63 -9.78
CA GLY A 93 -6.45 27.83 -8.33
C GLY A 93 -7.03 26.77 -7.41
N GLU A 94 -8.21 26.21 -7.70
CA GLU A 94 -8.88 25.28 -6.76
C GLU A 94 -8.12 23.95 -6.64
N PHE A 95 -7.72 23.36 -7.78
CA PHE A 95 -7.15 22.02 -7.81
C PHE A 95 -5.64 21.97 -7.72
N ASP A 96 -4.94 23.10 -7.90
CA ASP A 96 -3.48 23.11 -7.99
C ASP A 96 -2.81 22.47 -6.78
N LYS A 97 -3.44 22.62 -5.60
CA LYS A 97 -2.99 22.07 -4.30
C LYS A 97 -3.51 20.67 -4.02
N LEU A 98 -3.84 19.89 -5.04
CA LEU A 98 -4.28 18.50 -4.89
C LEU A 98 -3.45 17.60 -5.78
N MET A 99 -2.96 16.47 -5.26
CA MET A 99 -2.44 15.39 -6.11
C MET A 99 -3.56 14.74 -6.91
N SER A 100 -3.21 14.11 -8.03
CA SER A 100 -4.22 13.49 -8.91
C SER A 100 -5.01 12.37 -8.18
N GLY A 101 -4.37 11.61 -7.29
CA GLY A 101 -5.04 10.64 -6.41
C GLY A 101 -6.06 11.25 -5.45
N GLN A 102 -5.88 12.51 -5.03
CA GLN A 102 -6.88 13.20 -4.19
C GLN A 102 -8.15 13.52 -4.99
N LEU A 103 -8.03 13.82 -6.28
CA LEU A 103 -9.20 14.03 -7.15
C LEU A 103 -10.06 12.77 -7.22
N ILE A 104 -9.45 11.59 -7.28
CA ILE A 104 -10.18 10.31 -7.23
C ILE A 104 -10.90 10.15 -5.89
N ALA A 105 -10.22 10.45 -4.79
CA ALA A 105 -10.79 10.30 -3.44
C ALA A 105 -11.94 11.29 -3.18
N LEU A 106 -11.84 12.50 -3.72
CA LEU A 106 -12.89 13.53 -3.68
C LEU A 106 -14.06 13.17 -4.60
N TYR A 107 -13.79 12.65 -5.80
CA TYR A 107 -14.83 12.10 -6.68
C TYR A 107 -15.64 11.01 -5.97
N LYS A 108 -14.97 10.07 -5.29
CA LYS A 108 -15.65 9.03 -4.51
C LYS A 108 -16.49 9.56 -3.35
N LYS A 109 -16.10 10.70 -2.76
CA LYS A 109 -16.78 11.31 -1.61
C LYS A 109 -18.03 12.06 -2.03
N ASP A 110 -17.85 12.96 -3.00
CA ASP A 110 -18.82 13.99 -3.35
C ASP A 110 -19.63 13.59 -4.59
N ASN A 111 -19.18 12.58 -5.34
CA ASN A 111 -19.75 12.13 -6.61
C ASN A 111 -19.92 13.27 -7.63
N ASP A 112 -18.97 14.21 -7.62
CA ASP A 112 -18.94 15.37 -8.50
C ASP A 112 -17.96 15.15 -9.66
N GLU A 113 -18.46 15.21 -10.89
CA GLU A 113 -17.67 15.01 -12.11
C GLU A 113 -16.52 16.00 -12.27
N LYS A 114 -16.54 17.16 -11.60
CA LYS A 114 -15.46 18.16 -11.70
C LYS A 114 -14.08 17.56 -11.38
N TYR A 115 -14.00 16.68 -10.38
CA TYR A 115 -12.75 16.04 -9.98
C TYR A 115 -12.24 15.05 -11.02
N MET A 116 -13.15 14.28 -11.63
CA MET A 116 -12.81 13.38 -12.73
C MET A 116 -12.33 14.19 -13.95
N LYS A 117 -13.05 15.24 -14.33
CA LYS A 117 -12.69 16.10 -15.47
C LYS A 117 -11.30 16.72 -15.28
N GLU A 118 -11.00 17.20 -14.08
CA GLU A 118 -9.67 17.74 -13.76
C GLU A 118 -8.58 16.66 -13.82
N TYR A 119 -8.84 15.45 -13.31
CA TYR A 119 -7.90 14.33 -13.42
C TYR A 119 -7.58 13.99 -14.88
N LEU A 120 -8.61 13.89 -15.72
CA LEU A 120 -8.45 13.60 -17.15
C LEU A 120 -7.65 14.72 -17.84
N ARG A 121 -7.99 15.98 -17.56
CA ARG A 121 -7.29 17.15 -18.11
C ARG A 121 -5.79 17.11 -17.79
N ARG A 122 -5.40 16.74 -16.56
CA ARG A 122 -4.00 16.61 -16.16
C ARG A 122 -3.26 15.54 -16.94
N LEU A 123 -3.85 14.36 -17.09
CA LEU A 123 -3.24 13.26 -17.84
C LEU A 123 -3.10 13.60 -19.33
N VAL A 124 -4.12 14.22 -19.93
CA VAL A 124 -4.06 14.68 -21.32
C VAL A 124 -2.94 15.70 -21.53
N ARG A 125 -2.77 16.65 -20.59
CA ARG A 125 -1.70 17.66 -20.64
C ARG A 125 -0.29 17.05 -20.63
N ILE A 126 -0.12 15.85 -20.09
CA ILE A 126 1.18 15.16 -20.02
C ILE A 126 1.34 14.08 -21.09
N GLY A 127 0.41 14.00 -22.06
CA GLY A 127 0.53 13.19 -23.27
C GLY A 127 -0.26 11.87 -23.27
N PHE A 128 -1.22 11.70 -22.37
CA PHE A 128 -2.20 10.61 -22.46
C PHE A 128 -3.30 11.00 -23.44
N ASP A 129 -3.86 10.04 -24.16
CA ASP A 129 -5.13 10.28 -24.84
C ASP A 129 -6.30 10.20 -23.85
N GLU A 130 -7.47 10.70 -24.24
CA GLU A 130 -8.65 10.74 -23.37
C GLU A 130 -9.08 9.35 -22.89
N LYS A 131 -8.90 8.33 -23.73
CA LYS A 131 -9.30 6.95 -23.40
C LYS A 131 -8.33 6.34 -22.40
N GLU A 132 -7.02 6.53 -22.58
CA GLU A 132 -5.99 6.11 -21.64
C GLU A 132 -6.18 6.80 -20.28
N ALA A 133 -6.41 8.12 -20.28
CA ALA A 133 -6.64 8.88 -19.06
C ALA A 133 -7.87 8.36 -18.30
N PHE A 134 -8.96 8.10 -19.02
CA PHE A 134 -10.19 7.56 -18.44
C PHE A 134 -10.03 6.13 -17.93
N ASN A 135 -9.32 5.28 -18.66
CA ASN A 135 -9.00 3.93 -18.22
C ASN A 135 -8.16 3.94 -16.94
N LEU A 136 -7.16 4.84 -16.86
CA LEU A 136 -6.33 4.98 -15.67
C LEU A 136 -7.14 5.47 -14.48
N PHE A 137 -7.96 6.52 -14.66
CA PHE A 137 -8.87 7.01 -13.63
C PHE A 137 -9.77 5.90 -13.08
N THR A 138 -10.38 5.14 -13.98
CA THR A 138 -11.29 4.04 -13.62
C THR A 138 -10.55 2.94 -12.85
N ASN A 139 -9.35 2.56 -13.31
CA ASN A 139 -8.54 1.54 -12.64
C ASN A 139 -8.10 2.00 -11.24
N GLU A 140 -7.53 3.19 -11.11
CA GLU A 140 -7.11 3.74 -9.82
C GLU A 140 -8.31 3.89 -8.88
N SER A 141 -9.46 4.38 -9.38
CA SER A 141 -10.69 4.49 -8.59
C SER A 141 -11.21 3.13 -8.11
N MET A 142 -11.23 2.10 -8.96
CA MET A 142 -11.67 0.76 -8.54
C MET A 142 -10.74 0.13 -7.49
N ASN A 143 -9.44 0.34 -7.64
CA ASN A 143 -8.43 -0.31 -6.80
C ASN A 143 -8.12 0.44 -5.50
N MET A 144 -8.50 1.72 -5.40
CA MET A 144 -8.27 2.52 -4.21
C MET A 144 -9.03 1.96 -3.00
N LYS A 145 -8.27 1.50 -2.00
CA LYS A 145 -8.78 0.97 -0.72
C LYS A 145 -9.37 2.09 0.15
N HIS A 146 -10.28 1.72 1.04
CA HIS A 146 -10.94 2.66 1.96
C HIS A 146 -9.95 3.54 2.74
N ASP A 147 -8.87 2.97 3.25
CA ASP A 147 -7.90 3.73 4.04
C ASP A 147 -7.09 4.72 3.18
N SER A 148 -6.81 4.37 1.92
CA SER A 148 -6.25 5.32 0.94
C SER A 148 -7.22 6.46 0.66
N VAL A 149 -8.51 6.17 0.53
CA VAL A 149 -9.55 7.19 0.31
C VAL A 149 -9.59 8.18 1.48
N LEU A 150 -9.68 7.69 2.72
CA LEU A 150 -9.73 8.55 3.91
C LEU A 150 -8.51 9.45 4.01
N LEU A 151 -7.35 8.91 3.70
CA LEU A 151 -6.09 9.62 3.71
C LEU A 151 -6.03 10.72 2.65
N LEU A 152 -6.32 10.37 1.39
CA LEU A 152 -6.25 11.29 0.26
C LEU A 152 -7.30 12.41 0.33
N GLN A 153 -8.39 12.20 1.07
CA GLN A 153 -9.41 13.22 1.35
C GLN A 153 -8.97 14.30 2.33
N GLN A 154 -7.84 14.13 3.02
CA GLN A 154 -7.35 15.12 3.97
C GLN A 154 -6.94 16.40 3.23
N SER A 155 -7.46 17.54 3.67
CA SER A 155 -7.25 18.84 3.03
C SER A 155 -5.79 19.26 3.00
N ASP A 156 -5.02 18.81 3.97
CA ASP A 156 -3.61 19.06 4.11
C ASP A 156 -2.76 17.93 3.54
N TYR A 157 -3.28 16.85 2.93
CA TYR A 157 -2.52 15.67 2.52
C TYR A 157 -1.13 15.94 1.90
N LEU A 158 -1.03 16.94 1.01
CA LEU A 158 0.24 17.39 0.42
C LEU A 158 1.24 17.94 1.45
N PHE A 159 0.76 18.76 2.39
CA PHE A 159 1.50 19.42 3.46
C PHE A 159 1.52 18.63 4.77
N LYS A 160 0.69 17.60 4.85
CA LYS A 160 0.57 16.76 6.02
C LYS A 160 1.92 16.13 6.20
N ASN A 161 2.49 16.36 7.38
CA ASN A 161 3.63 15.60 7.83
C ASN A 161 3.14 14.18 8.05
N TYR A 162 3.23 13.37 7.01
CA TYR A 162 3.14 11.92 7.11
C TYR A 162 4.20 11.34 8.07
N PHE A 163 5.17 12.18 8.38
CA PHE A 163 6.35 11.94 9.16
C PHE A 163 6.13 12.31 10.62
N ASP A 164 5.47 11.40 11.29
CA ASP A 164 5.91 11.10 12.64
C ASP A 164 6.95 9.98 12.51
N LEU A 165 8.24 10.32 12.54
CA LEU A 165 9.31 9.32 12.45
C LEU A 165 9.44 8.47 13.72
N GLN A 166 8.54 8.64 14.71
CA GLN A 166 8.30 7.65 15.75
C GLN A 166 7.48 6.45 15.21
N HIS A 167 6.92 6.56 14.01
CA HIS A 167 6.10 5.57 13.34
C HIS A 167 6.59 5.27 11.92
N LYS A 168 6.26 4.07 11.43
CA LYS A 168 6.51 3.66 10.05
C LYS A 168 5.66 4.49 9.08
N LEU A 169 6.22 4.81 7.91
CA LEU A 169 5.52 5.43 6.77
C LEU A 169 4.39 4.54 6.26
N LEU A 170 4.59 3.22 6.35
CA LEU A 170 3.59 2.22 5.99
C LEU A 170 2.94 1.62 7.24
N LEU A 171 1.63 1.34 7.18
CA LEU A 171 0.89 0.76 8.32
C LEU A 171 1.20 -0.72 8.55
N TYR A 172 1.75 -1.39 7.54
CA TYR A 172 2.12 -2.80 7.50
C TYR A 172 3.50 -2.95 6.85
N ASP A 173 4.14 -4.12 6.97
CA ASP A 173 5.45 -4.33 6.34
C ASP A 173 5.38 -4.29 4.80
N ASN A 174 6.50 -3.94 4.17
CA ASN A 174 6.63 -3.81 2.71
C ASN A 174 6.10 -5.04 1.95
N GLU A 175 6.40 -6.26 2.41
CA GLU A 175 5.95 -7.49 1.75
C GLU A 175 4.42 -7.59 1.71
N TYR A 176 3.73 -7.15 2.76
CA TYR A 176 2.27 -7.12 2.78
C TYR A 176 1.72 -6.24 1.66
N TYR A 177 2.31 -5.07 1.46
CA TYR A 177 1.85 -4.12 0.46
C TYR A 177 2.11 -4.58 -0.97
N ILE A 178 3.25 -5.22 -1.23
CA ILE A 178 3.55 -5.84 -2.53
C ILE A 178 2.51 -6.91 -2.89
N GLU A 179 2.09 -7.70 -1.92
CA GLU A 179 1.22 -8.85 -2.15
C GLU A 179 -0.29 -8.53 -2.11
N HIS A 180 -0.70 -7.51 -1.32
CA HIS A 180 -2.11 -7.35 -0.94
C HIS A 180 -2.72 -5.98 -1.22
N ARG A 181 -1.92 -4.95 -1.56
CA ARG A 181 -2.45 -3.59 -1.79
C ARG A 181 -2.09 -3.05 -3.16
N SER A 182 -3.07 -2.36 -3.74
CA SER A 182 -2.87 -1.48 -4.87
C SER A 182 -2.85 -0.04 -4.34
N PHE A 183 -1.73 0.64 -4.51
CA PHE A 183 -1.63 2.09 -4.35
C PHE A 183 -2.12 2.77 -5.62
N CYS A 184 -2.57 4.02 -5.55
CA CYS A 184 -2.59 4.89 -6.72
C CYS A 184 -1.19 5.44 -6.98
N ILE A 185 -0.89 5.87 -8.21
CA ILE A 185 0.43 6.41 -8.57
C ILE A 185 0.78 7.61 -7.68
N SER A 186 -0.16 8.52 -7.41
CA SER A 186 0.06 9.65 -6.50
C SER A 186 0.45 9.22 -5.09
N GLU A 187 -0.20 8.19 -4.54
CA GLU A 187 0.03 7.72 -3.17
C GLU A 187 1.43 7.13 -3.04
N ILE A 188 1.81 6.22 -3.95
CA ILE A 188 3.13 5.61 -3.91
C ILE A 188 4.25 6.61 -4.26
N THR A 189 3.97 7.58 -5.13
CA THR A 189 4.91 8.67 -5.43
C THR A 189 5.16 9.51 -4.18
N LYS A 190 4.11 9.87 -3.43
CA LYS A 190 4.27 10.61 -2.17
C LYS A 190 5.10 9.80 -1.18
N ILE A 191 4.72 8.56 -0.87
CA ILE A 191 5.46 7.70 0.09
C ILE A 191 6.95 7.59 -0.28
N TRP A 192 7.26 7.41 -1.57
CA TRP A 192 8.64 7.28 -2.03
C TRP A 192 9.42 8.59 -1.95
N ASP A 193 8.86 9.70 -2.45
CA ASP A 193 9.46 11.05 -2.38
C ASP A 193 9.69 11.48 -0.92
N GLU A 194 8.82 11.01 -0.04
CA GLU A 194 8.89 11.18 1.38
C GLU A 194 10.02 10.38 2.03
N ALA A 195 10.12 9.08 1.75
CA ALA A 195 11.22 8.24 2.23
C ALA A 195 12.60 8.73 1.71
N GLU A 196 12.70 9.11 0.44
CA GLU A 196 13.92 9.68 -0.17
C GLU A 196 14.38 10.92 0.59
N TRP A 197 13.45 11.83 0.90
CA TRP A 197 13.78 13.03 1.66
C TRP A 197 14.32 12.68 3.04
N HIS A 198 13.66 11.79 3.79
CA HIS A 198 14.13 11.40 5.11
C HIS A 198 15.48 10.68 5.09
N TYR A 199 15.69 9.82 4.10
CA TYR A 199 16.95 9.12 3.91
C TYR A 199 18.15 10.08 3.77
N HIS A 200 17.93 11.23 3.12
CA HIS A 200 18.97 12.23 2.90
C HIS A 200 19.05 13.33 3.98
N TYR A 201 17.93 13.66 4.64
CA TYR A 201 17.81 14.89 5.42
C TYR A 201 17.42 14.69 6.89
N SER A 202 16.78 13.58 7.28
CA SER A 202 16.44 13.38 8.70
C SER A 202 17.62 12.91 9.52
N HIS A 203 17.94 13.70 10.54
CA HIS A 203 18.94 13.40 11.58
C HIS A 203 18.23 13.30 12.95
N GLU A 204 17.01 12.78 12.99
CA GLU A 204 16.25 12.68 14.23
C GLU A 204 16.98 11.81 15.25
N ALA A 205 17.28 12.39 16.41
CA ALA A 205 18.13 11.77 17.43
C ALA A 205 17.53 10.47 18.02
N ASN A 206 16.21 10.27 17.89
CA ASN A 206 15.46 9.17 18.51
C ASN A 206 14.56 8.42 17.52
N MET A 207 14.93 8.32 16.23
CA MET A 207 14.17 7.50 15.28
C MET A 207 14.33 6.01 15.62
N PRO A 208 13.24 5.22 15.71
CA PRO A 208 13.34 3.77 15.92
C PRO A 208 14.05 3.08 14.74
N ASP A 209 14.88 2.08 15.03
CA ASP A 209 15.62 1.31 14.00
C ASP A 209 14.70 0.68 12.95
N GLU A 210 13.49 0.27 13.34
CA GLU A 210 12.50 -0.29 12.42
C GLU A 210 11.99 0.74 11.40
N VAL A 211 11.86 2.01 11.82
CA VAL A 211 11.46 3.12 10.95
C VAL A 211 12.59 3.46 10.00
N TRP A 212 13.83 3.54 10.49
CA TRP A 212 15.00 3.71 9.63
C TRP A 212 15.16 2.56 8.64
N GLY A 213 14.94 1.32 9.10
CA GLY A 213 14.98 0.12 8.26
C GLY A 213 13.94 0.16 7.13
N GLU A 214 12.73 0.68 7.40
CA GLU A 214 11.71 0.90 6.37
C GLU A 214 12.12 1.98 5.38
N ILE A 215 12.57 3.16 5.85
CA ILE A 215 13.08 4.25 5.00
C ILE A 215 14.20 3.71 4.11
N TYR A 216 15.16 2.99 4.68
CA TYR A 216 16.27 2.40 3.94
C TYR A 216 15.81 1.38 2.88
N LYS A 217 14.79 0.57 3.16
CA LYS A 217 14.19 -0.35 2.18
C LYS A 217 13.48 0.40 1.05
N LEU A 218 12.76 1.47 1.39
CA LEU A 218 12.06 2.31 0.41
C LEU A 218 13.03 3.09 -0.50
N THR A 219 14.30 3.28 -0.11
CA THR A 219 15.27 4.15 -0.84
C THR A 219 16.58 3.52 -1.33
N ARG A 220 17.18 2.50 -0.68
CA ARG A 220 18.56 2.05 -0.99
C ARG A 220 18.80 0.58 -1.39
N TYR A 221 17.92 -0.38 -1.05
CA TYR A 221 18.03 -1.77 -1.56
C TYR A 221 17.23 -1.92 -2.88
N GLY A 222 17.77 -1.43 -4.00
CA GLY A 222 17.01 -1.35 -5.27
C GLY A 222 16.00 -0.20 -5.34
N GLY A 223 15.92 0.57 -4.25
CA GLY A 223 15.57 1.99 -4.11
C GLY A 223 14.18 2.48 -4.46
N GLY A 224 13.37 1.61 -5.02
CA GLY A 224 11.97 1.89 -5.23
C GLY A 224 11.28 0.61 -5.63
N GLU A 225 11.69 -0.56 -5.12
CA GLU A 225 11.14 -1.83 -5.60
C GLU A 225 9.61 -1.86 -5.48
N LEU A 226 9.08 -1.40 -4.34
CA LEU A 226 7.63 -1.22 -4.17
C LEU A 226 7.05 -0.25 -5.21
N PHE A 227 7.68 0.91 -5.43
CA PHE A 227 7.27 1.92 -6.40
C PHE A 227 7.32 1.39 -7.85
N ILE A 228 8.45 0.84 -8.27
CA ILE A 228 8.72 0.25 -9.58
C ILE A 228 7.76 -0.91 -9.86
N ASN A 229 7.56 -1.82 -8.89
CA ASN A 229 6.65 -2.94 -9.04
C ASN A 229 5.20 -2.45 -9.16
N THR A 230 4.83 -1.42 -8.40
CA THR A 230 3.52 -0.76 -8.54
C THR A 230 3.36 -0.14 -9.93
N CYS A 231 4.33 0.63 -10.42
CA CYS A 231 4.28 1.23 -11.77
C CYS A 231 4.21 0.17 -12.88
N LYS A 232 4.98 -0.92 -12.76
CA LYS A 232 4.92 -2.05 -13.70
C LYS A 232 3.55 -2.74 -13.68
N SER A 233 2.99 -2.95 -12.50
CA SER A 233 1.65 -3.54 -12.33
C SER A 233 0.56 -2.64 -12.94
N PHE A 234 0.67 -1.32 -12.80
CA PHE A 234 -0.21 -0.37 -13.48
C PHE A 234 -0.11 -0.46 -14.99
N ALA A 235 1.11 -0.44 -15.54
CA ALA A 235 1.32 -0.56 -16.98
C ALA A 235 0.71 -1.86 -17.53
N GLN A 236 0.91 -2.98 -16.82
CA GLN A 236 0.34 -4.28 -17.21
C GLN A 236 -1.19 -4.32 -17.13
N SER A 237 -1.79 -3.80 -16.06
CA SER A 237 -3.24 -3.88 -15.83
C SER A 237 -4.05 -2.90 -16.68
N THR A 238 -3.46 -1.77 -17.08
CA THR A 238 -4.14 -0.72 -17.87
C THR A 238 -3.80 -0.78 -19.36
N GLY A 239 -2.71 -1.46 -19.75
CA GLY A 239 -2.17 -1.43 -21.10
C GLY A 239 -1.44 -0.12 -21.45
N ILE A 240 -1.28 0.80 -20.50
CA ILE A 240 -0.56 2.06 -20.67
C ILE A 240 0.94 1.78 -20.62
N SER A 241 1.72 2.46 -21.47
CA SER A 241 3.16 2.26 -21.51
C SER A 241 3.84 2.72 -20.21
N LEU A 242 4.93 2.04 -19.83
CA LEU A 242 5.70 2.40 -18.65
C LEU A 242 6.27 3.83 -18.74
N ASP A 243 6.63 4.29 -19.94
CA ASP A 243 7.08 5.68 -20.18
C ASP A 243 6.00 6.72 -19.81
N LYS A 244 4.73 6.45 -20.16
CA LYS A 244 3.62 7.34 -19.76
C LYS A 244 3.37 7.30 -18.25
N ILE A 245 3.44 6.13 -17.63
CA ILE A 245 3.35 6.00 -16.16
C ILE A 245 4.49 6.75 -15.47
N GLN A 246 5.72 6.68 -16.00
CA GLN A 246 6.87 7.43 -15.49
C GLN A 246 6.70 8.95 -15.64
N LYS A 247 6.13 9.41 -16.76
CA LYS A 247 5.79 10.83 -16.94
C LYS A 247 4.74 11.28 -15.93
N TYR A 248 3.74 10.46 -15.65
CA TYR A 248 2.73 10.74 -14.64
C TYR A 248 3.35 10.83 -13.24
N SER A 249 4.14 9.84 -12.82
CA SER A 249 4.80 9.89 -11.51
C SER A 249 5.76 11.07 -11.38
N ALA A 250 6.50 11.42 -12.44
CA ALA A 250 7.37 12.61 -12.42
C ALA A 250 6.56 13.91 -12.25
N LYS A 251 5.35 13.99 -12.80
CA LYS A 251 4.46 15.15 -12.63
C LYS A 251 3.86 15.25 -11.23
N GLU A 252 3.56 14.10 -10.62
CA GLU A 252 3.18 14.04 -9.21
C GLU A 252 4.35 14.45 -8.31
N GLN A 253 5.59 14.05 -8.64
CA GLN A 253 6.79 14.46 -7.91
C GLN A 253 7.08 15.97 -8.06
N ASP A 254 6.97 16.54 -9.28
CA ASP A 254 7.08 17.98 -9.52
C ASP A 254 6.09 18.77 -8.64
N MET A 255 4.89 18.23 -8.45
CA MET A 255 3.87 18.81 -7.59
C MET A 255 4.29 18.79 -6.13
N LEU A 256 4.73 17.63 -5.62
CA LEU A 256 5.25 17.50 -4.26
C LEU A 256 6.44 18.43 -4.00
N TYR A 257 7.38 18.53 -4.95
CA TYR A 257 8.53 19.43 -4.84
C TYR A 257 8.11 20.89 -4.70
N LYS A 258 7.17 21.36 -5.53
CA LYS A 258 6.64 22.73 -5.43
C LYS A 258 6.08 23.02 -4.04
N TYR A 259 5.43 22.05 -3.41
CA TYR A 259 4.79 22.22 -2.10
C TYR A 259 5.74 22.07 -0.91
N LYS A 260 6.63 21.07 -0.92
CA LYS A 260 7.67 20.89 0.11
C LYS A 260 8.52 22.16 0.30
N TRP A 261 8.73 22.91 -0.77
CA TRP A 261 9.56 24.10 -0.78
C TRP A 261 8.78 25.42 -0.86
N TYR A 262 7.45 25.36 -0.82
CA TYR A 262 6.61 26.54 -0.63
C TYR A 262 6.59 26.90 0.86
N ASN A 263 7.65 27.53 1.34
CA ASN A 263 7.60 28.22 2.63
C ASN A 263 6.47 29.26 2.56
N GLU A 264 5.80 29.57 3.67
CA GLU A 264 4.75 30.60 3.81
C GLU A 264 5.12 32.00 3.27
N LYS A 265 6.37 32.19 2.82
CA LYS A 265 6.92 33.42 2.23
C LYS A 265 7.28 33.31 0.73
N GLY A 266 6.88 32.24 0.03
CA GLY A 266 7.09 32.08 -1.41
C GLY A 266 8.57 32.00 -1.84
N ARG A 267 9.47 31.59 -0.95
CA ARG A 267 10.90 31.44 -1.26
C ARG A 267 11.28 29.98 -1.38
N HIS A 268 11.86 29.66 -2.53
CA HIS A 268 12.66 28.47 -2.75
C HIS A 268 13.88 28.54 -1.79
N PRO A 269 14.22 27.48 -1.03
CA PRO A 269 15.39 27.52 -0.13
C PRO A 269 16.74 27.58 -0.86
N TYR A 270 16.73 27.58 -2.19
CA TYR A 270 17.91 27.70 -3.05
C TYR A 270 17.89 28.94 -3.95
N LYS A 271 17.15 30.00 -3.57
CA LYS A 271 17.27 31.32 -4.19
C LYS A 271 17.44 32.42 -3.15
#